data_AF-A0A9P0JCH1-F1
#
_entry.id   AF-A0A9P0JCH1-F1
#
_cell.length_a   1.000
_cell.length_b   1.000
_cell.length_c   1.000
_cell.angle_alpha   90.00
_cell.angle_beta   90.00
_cell.angle_gamma   90.00
#
_symmetry.space_group_name_H-M   'P 1'
#
loop_
_entity.id
_entity.type
_entity.pdbx_description
1 polymer ?
#
loop_
_entity_poly.entity_id
_entity_poly.type
_entity_poly.pdbx_seq_one_letter_code
_entity_poly.pdbx_strand_id
1 'polypeptide(L)'
;MENTLTVNDVDTDFLPLIHDIIKSGERENHEPQKSAQEISQKIQDLQKKIDQARSDIRKLPGIQYNSEQQLKAMDDLRQSLQMKRQLLLKYRHMYSFDVPKY
;
A
#
# COMPACT_ATOMS: atom_id res chain seq x y z
N MET A 1 16.07 2.76 8.73
CA MET A 1 14.60 2.61 8.76
C MET A 1 14.26 1.82 7.51
N GLU A 2 13.62 0.66 7.63
CA GLU A 2 13.17 -0.10 6.46
C GLU A 2 12.10 0.74 5.74
N ASN A 3 12.30 1.02 4.44
CA ASN A 3 11.29 1.66 3.61
C ASN A 3 10.14 0.66 3.41
N THR A 4 9.15 0.70 4.30
CA THR A 4 7.93 -0.09 4.17
C THR A 4 7.07 0.49 3.06
N LEU A 5 6.77 -0.34 2.05
CA LEU A 5 5.81 -0.04 1.00
C LEU A 5 4.46 0.32 1.63
N THR A 6 3.88 1.44 1.22
CA THR A 6 2.55 1.89 1.64
C THR A 6 1.52 1.70 0.54
N VAL A 7 0.24 1.76 0.90
CA VAL A 7 -0.87 1.64 -0.07
C VAL A 7 -0.77 2.69 -1.19
N ASN A 8 -0.25 3.89 -0.87
CA ASN A 8 -0.10 4.98 -1.84
C ASN A 8 1.00 4.72 -2.88
N ASP A 9 1.90 3.79 -2.61
CA ASP A 9 3.01 3.44 -3.50
C ASP A 9 2.59 2.38 -4.56
N VAL A 10 1.40 1.79 -4.42
CA VAL A 10 0.89 0.77 -5.36
C VAL A 10 0.15 1.46 -6.50
N ASP A 11 0.73 1.38 -7.71
CA ASP A 11 0.09 1.86 -8.93
C ASP A 11 -1.10 0.97 -9.32
N THR A 12 -2.31 1.49 -9.08
CA THR A 12 -3.57 0.83 -9.44
C THR A 12 -4.34 1.56 -10.55
N ASP A 13 -3.69 2.51 -11.23
CA ASP A 13 -4.33 3.30 -12.28
C ASP A 13 -4.31 2.58 -13.63
N PHE A 14 -5.21 1.61 -13.80
CA PHE A 14 -5.32 0.81 -15.02
C PHE A 14 -6.20 1.45 -16.10
N LEU A 15 -7.08 2.38 -15.70
CA LEU A 15 -8.15 2.91 -16.54
C LEU A 15 -7.65 3.61 -17.82
N PRO A 16 -6.59 4.45 -17.76
CA PRO A 16 -6.05 5.09 -18.96
C PRO A 16 -5.60 4.08 -20.02
N LEU A 17 -4.97 2.99 -19.59
CA LEU A 17 -4.45 1.96 -20.49
C LEU A 17 -5.60 1.12 -21.10
N ILE A 18 -6.62 0.80 -20.30
CA ILE A 18 -7.84 0.12 -20.79
C ILE A 18 -8.56 0.99 -21.83
N HIS A 19 -8.73 2.29 -21.53
CA HIS A 19 -9.33 3.24 -22.45
C HIS A 19 -8.54 3.32 -23.76
N ASP A 20 -7.21 3.38 -23.69
CA ASP A 20 -6.35 3.42 -24.88
C ASP A 20 -6.43 2.15 -25.71
N ILE A 21 -6.61 0.96 -25.10
CA ILE A 21 -6.83 -0.30 -25.80
C ILE A 21 -8.15 -0.25 -26.57
N ILE A 22 -9.25 0.12 -25.90
CA ILE A 22 -10.58 0.21 -26.51
C ILE A 22 -10.56 1.20 -27.67
N LYS A 23 -10.03 2.40 -27.45
CA LYS A 23 -9.91 3.44 -28.47
C LYS A 23 -9.03 3.02 -29.65
N SER A 24 -8.05 2.13 -29.45
CA SER A 24 -7.22 1.62 -30.54
C SER A 24 -7.96 0.59 -31.39
N GLY A 25 -8.85 -0.20 -30.78
CA GLY A 25 -9.70 -1.17 -31.48
C GLY A 25 -10.85 -0.52 -32.26
N GLU A 26 -11.34 0.64 -31.82
CA GLU A 26 -12.41 1.39 -32.49
C GLU A 26 -11.93 2.21 -33.70
N ARG A 27 -10.62 2.39 -33.86
CA ARG A 27 -10.05 3.13 -35.01
C ARG A 27 -10.20 2.30 -36.28
N GLU A 28 -10.84 2.89 -37.29
CA GLU A 28 -10.77 2.39 -38.66
C GLU A 28 -9.32 2.53 -39.16
N ASN A 29 -8.60 1.42 -39.22
CA ASN A 29 -7.17 1.39 -39.54
C ASN A 29 -6.94 0.95 -41.00
N HIS A 30 -6.22 1.77 -41.75
CA HIS A 30 -5.77 1.43 -43.11
C HIS A 30 -4.75 0.28 -43.13
N GLU A 31 -4.14 -0.08 -41.99
CA GLU A 31 -3.22 -1.20 -41.82
C GLU A 31 -3.64 -2.10 -40.63
N PRO A 32 -4.57 -3.04 -40.82
CA PRO A 32 -5.18 -3.81 -39.73
C PRO A 32 -4.18 -4.68 -38.95
N GLN A 33 -3.15 -5.24 -39.61
CA GLN A 33 -2.13 -6.03 -38.92
C GLN A 33 -1.28 -5.23 -37.93
N LYS A 34 -0.87 -4.01 -38.28
CA LYS A 34 -0.11 -3.14 -37.36
C LYS A 34 -0.95 -2.74 -36.17
N SER A 35 -2.22 -2.39 -36.40
CA SER A 35 -3.16 -2.04 -35.32
C SER A 35 -3.41 -3.20 -34.34
N ALA A 36 -3.53 -4.43 -34.85
CA ALA A 36 -3.68 -5.61 -34.00
C ALA A 36 -2.43 -5.87 -33.16
N GLN A 37 -1.23 -5.65 -33.73
CA GLN A 37 0.03 -5.78 -33.00
C GLN A 37 0.17 -4.72 -31.90
N GLU A 38 -0.21 -3.47 -32.16
CA GLU A 38 -0.23 -2.40 -31.16
C GLU A 38 -1.20 -2.68 -30.02
N ILE A 39 -2.42 -3.15 -30.33
CA ILE A 39 -3.41 -3.54 -29.32
C ILE A 39 -2.87 -4.69 -28.47
N SER A 40 -2.27 -5.71 -29.10
CA SER A 40 -1.65 -6.83 -28.39
C SER A 40 -0.55 -6.36 -27.44
N GLN A 41 0.29 -5.42 -27.87
CA GLN A 41 1.33 -4.85 -27.01
C GLN A 41 0.74 -4.13 -25.80
N LYS A 42 -0.29 -3.30 -25.99
CA LYS A 42 -0.97 -2.60 -24.89
C LYS A 42 -1.63 -3.56 -23.91
N ILE A 43 -2.19 -4.68 -24.39
CA ILE A 43 -2.74 -5.74 -23.53
C ILE A 43 -1.64 -6.40 -22.70
N GLN A 44 -0.46 -6.66 -23.28
CA GLN A 44 0.67 -7.19 -22.53
C GLN A 44 1.16 -6.21 -21.46
N ASP A 45 1.18 -4.91 -21.76
CA ASP A 45 1.56 -3.88 -20.79
C ASP A 45 0.55 -3.80 -19.63
N LEU A 46 -0.75 -3.95 -19.93
CA LEU A 46 -1.80 -4.02 -18.91
C LEU A 46 -1.63 -5.24 -18.01
N GLN A 47 -1.35 -6.41 -18.59
CA GLN A 47 -1.08 -7.64 -17.83
C GLN A 47 0.12 -7.45 -16.89
N LYS A 48 1.23 -6.92 -17.40
CA LYS A 48 2.43 -6.62 -16.58
C LYS A 48 2.10 -5.67 -15.44
N LYS A 49 1.34 -4.60 -15.72
CA LYS A 49 0.95 -3.61 -14.70
C LYS A 49 0.09 -4.24 -13.60
N ILE A 50 -0.86 -5.11 -13.96
CA ILE A 50 -1.70 -5.85 -13.00
C ILE A 50 -0.85 -6.80 -12.16
N ASP A 51 0.06 -7.54 -12.76
CA ASP A 51 0.91 -8.49 -12.05
C ASP A 51 1.89 -7.79 -11.09
N GLN A 52 2.42 -6.64 -11.49
CA GLN A 52 3.23 -5.79 -10.62
C GLN A 52 2.40 -5.29 -9.43
N ALA A 53 1.20 -4.73 -9.68
CA ALA A 53 0.31 -4.27 -8.61
C ALA A 53 -0.04 -5.41 -7.63
N ARG A 54 -0.30 -6.63 -8.13
CA ARG A 54 -0.51 -7.81 -7.28
C ARG A 54 0.72 -8.18 -6.44
N SER A 55 1.91 -8.13 -7.04
CA SER A 55 3.18 -8.38 -6.35
C SER A 55 3.41 -7.37 -5.24
N ASP A 56 3.07 -6.10 -5.46
CA ASP A 56 3.24 -5.04 -4.49
C ASP A 56 2.20 -5.11 -3.38
N ILE A 57 0.93 -5.41 -3.70
CA ILE A 57 -0.10 -5.72 -2.69
C ILE A 57 0.36 -6.85 -1.77
N ARG A 58 1.01 -7.89 -2.29
CA ARG A 58 1.54 -9.01 -1.48
C ARG A 58 2.69 -8.62 -0.54
N LYS A 59 3.31 -7.47 -0.74
CA LYS A 59 4.37 -6.94 0.14
C LYS A 59 3.81 -5.95 1.17
N LEU A 60 2.55 -5.54 1.04
CA LEU A 60 1.95 -4.59 1.97
C LEU A 60 1.88 -5.18 3.38
N PRO A 61 2.29 -4.42 4.41
CA PRO A 61 2.17 -4.87 5.78
C PRO A 61 0.69 -4.99 6.16
N GLY A 62 0.35 -6.06 6.87
CA GLY A 62 -0.97 -6.24 7.46
C GLY A 62 -1.89 -7.16 6.67
N ILE A 63 -1.58 -7.46 5.41
CA ILE A 63 -2.37 -8.36 4.55
C ILE A 63 -2.40 -9.81 5.05
N GLN A 64 -1.43 -10.18 5.90
CA GLN A 64 -1.34 -11.50 6.53
C GLN A 64 -2.37 -11.70 7.64
N TYR A 65 -2.99 -10.63 8.11
CA TYR A 65 -4.00 -10.67 9.15
C TYR A 65 -5.39 -10.62 8.54
N ASN A 66 -6.31 -11.40 9.09
CA ASN A 66 -7.73 -11.18 8.84
C ASN A 66 -8.23 -9.93 9.59
N SER A 67 -9.43 -9.46 9.25
CA SER A 67 -10.02 -8.25 9.84
C SER A 67 -10.07 -8.27 11.37
N GLU A 68 -10.46 -9.40 11.96
CA GLU A 68 -10.53 -9.56 13.42
C GLU A 68 -9.15 -9.46 14.07
N GLN A 69 -8.15 -10.09 13.47
CA GLN A 69 -6.75 -10.02 13.93
C GLN A 69 -6.18 -8.61 13.82
N GLN A 70 -6.50 -7.87 12.76
CA GLN A 70 -6.08 -6.47 12.60
C GLN A 70 -6.70 -5.59 13.70
N LEU A 71 -7.99 -5.75 13.98
CA LEU A 71 -8.68 -5.01 15.04
C LEU A 71 -8.08 -5.34 16.42
N LYS A 72 -7.88 -6.62 16.70
CA LYS A 72 -7.25 -7.06 17.97
C LYS A 72 -5.86 -6.48 18.15
N ALA A 73 -5.01 -6.55 17.12
CA ALA A 73 -3.66 -5.98 17.18
C ALA A 73 -3.68 -4.46 17.44
N MET A 74 -4.66 -3.75 16.88
CA MET A 74 -4.82 -2.33 17.12
C MET A 74 -5.28 -2.03 18.56
N ASP A 75 -6.19 -2.83 19.12
CA ASP A 75 -6.63 -2.68 20.50
C ASP A 75 -5.52 -3.02 21.50
N ASP A 76 -4.75 -4.08 21.25
CA ASP A 76 -3.57 -4.45 22.05
C ASP A 76 -2.54 -3.30 22.04
N LEU A 77 -2.33 -2.66 20.88
CA LEU A 77 -1.43 -1.51 20.76
C LEU A 77 -1.94 -0.31 21.57
N ARG A 78 -3.24 -0.01 21.52
CA ARG A 78 -3.85 1.07 22.30
C ARG A 78 -3.70 0.83 23.80
N GLN A 79 -3.97 -0.40 24.26
CA GLN A 79 -3.80 -0.77 25.67
C GLN A 79 -2.33 -0.63 26.10
N SER A 80 -1.38 -1.09 25.27
CA SER A 80 0.05 -0.96 25.54
C SER A 80 0.46 0.51 25.66
N LEU A 81 0.00 1.37 24.76
CA LEU A 81 0.28 2.82 24.82
C LEU A 81 -0.31 3.47 26.08
N GLN A 82 -1.54 3.11 26.45
CA GLN A 82 -2.18 3.60 27.67
C GLN A 82 -1.37 3.19 28.91
N MET A 83 -0.96 1.92 29.00
CA MET A 83 -0.19 1.42 30.13
C MET A 83 1.21 2.07 30.22
N LYS A 84 1.91 2.21 29.08
CA LYS A 84 3.19 2.93 29.01
C LYS A 84 3.03 4.39 29.45
N ARG A 85 1.97 5.07 29.02
CA ARG A 85 1.67 6.45 29.44
C ARG A 85 1.40 6.54 30.94
N GLN A 86 0.61 5.63 31.50
CA GLN A 86 0.36 5.59 32.94
C GLN A 86 1.65 5.35 33.73
N LEU A 87 2.53 4.49 33.24
CA LEU A 87 3.82 4.22 33.86
C LEU A 87 4.71 5.47 33.86
N LEU A 88 4.83 6.15 32.71
CA LEU A 88 5.56 7.42 32.61
C LEU A 88 5.00 8.49 33.56
N LEU A 89 3.67 8.59 33.65
CA LEU A 89 3.03 9.49 34.62
C LEU A 89 3.36 9.08 36.05
N LYS A 90 3.30 7.80 36.42
CA LYS A 90 3.68 7.34 37.76
C LYS A 90 5.13 7.72 38.09
N TYR A 91 6.08 7.48 37.19
CA TYR A 91 7.46 7.90 37.39
C TYR A 91 7.60 9.41 37.55
N ARG A 92 6.87 10.21 36.76
CA ARG A 92 6.85 11.67 36.87
C ARG A 92 6.35 12.18 38.23
N HIS A 93 5.39 11.48 38.85
CA HIS A 93 4.80 11.90 40.14
C HIS A 93 5.43 11.23 41.37
N MET A 94 6.04 10.04 41.23
CA MET A 94 6.74 9.34 42.32
C MET A 94 8.18 9.81 42.51
N TYR A 95 8.84 10.23 41.44
CA TYR A 95 10.17 10.84 41.52
C TYR A 95 10.04 12.29 41.10
N SER A 96 10.10 13.22 42.06
CA SER A 96 10.72 14.50 41.76
C SER A 96 12.13 14.15 41.30
N PHE A 97 12.39 14.26 40.00
CA PHE A 97 13.77 14.27 39.52
C PHE A 97 14.43 15.48 40.18
N ASP A 98 15.05 15.27 41.35
CA ASP A 98 16.17 16.09 41.76
C ASP A 98 17.26 15.81 40.72
N VAL A 99 17.16 16.49 39.58
CA VAL A 99 18.24 16.57 38.61
C VAL A 99 19.40 17.13 39.41
N PRO A 100 20.46 16.35 39.69
CA PRO A 100 21.60 16.88 40.41
C PRO A 100 22.15 18.01 39.53
N LYS A 101 22.09 19.24 40.03
CA LYS A 101 22.73 20.37 39.37
C LYS A 101 24.24 20.10 39.43
N TYR A 102 24.80 19.64 38.32
CA TYR A 102 26.22 19.77 38.01
C TYR A 102 26.41 20.96 37.10
#